data_AF-A0A2S0X9M8-F1
#
_entry.id   AF-A0A2S0X9M8-F1
#
_cell.length_a   1.000
_cell.length_b   1.000
_cell.length_c   1.000
_cell.angle_alpha   90.00
_cell.angle_beta   90.00
_cell.angle_gamma   90.00
#
_symmetry.space_group_name_H-M   'P 1'
#
loop_
_entity.id
_entity.type
_entity.pdbx_description
1 polymer ?
#
loop_
_entity_poly.entity_id
_entity_poly.type
_entity_poly.pdbx_seq_one_letter_code
_entity_poly.pdbx_strand_id
1 'polypeptide(L)'
;QQLMDVTKECLYRGIEAAQVGNRIGDIGAAIQEYAESHGYGVVRDLVGHGVGPTMHEEPMVPHYGRAGRGLRLREGMVLTIEPMINTGTWGIDTDFKTGWAHKTLDGGLSCQYEHQ
;
A
#
# COMPACT_ATOMS: atom_id res chain seq x y z
N GLN A 1 18.47 -1.87 6.59
CA GLN A 1 17.68 -2.57 7.64
C GLN A 1 16.39 -1.80 7.94
N GLN A 2 16.48 -0.55 8.43
CA GLN A 2 15.30 0.25 8.81
C GLN A 2 14.18 0.33 7.77
N LEU A 3 14.48 0.58 6.50
CA LEU A 3 13.44 0.62 5.44
C LEU A 3 12.60 -0.66 5.41
N MET A 4 13.25 -1.83 5.44
CA MET A 4 12.55 -3.11 5.41
C MET A 4 11.69 -3.32 6.67
N ASP A 5 12.22 -2.95 7.84
CA ASP A 5 11.48 -3.06 9.10
C ASP A 5 10.24 -2.15 9.11
N VAL A 6 10.38 -0.92 8.60
CA VAL A 6 9.27 0.04 8.49
C VAL A 6 8.23 -0.42 7.47
N THR A 7 8.64 -0.89 6.29
CA THR A 7 7.71 -1.44 5.28
C THR A 7 6.94 -2.65 5.83
N LYS A 8 7.62 -3.54 6.56
CA LYS A 8 6.98 -4.72 7.17
C LYS A 8 5.97 -4.33 8.24
N GLU A 9 6.31 -3.35 9.08
CA GLU A 9 5.38 -2.81 10.08
C GLU A 9 4.20 -2.08 9.42
N CYS A 10 4.41 -1.37 8.30
CA CYS A 10 3.33 -0.80 7.50
C CYS A 10 2.33 -1.88 7.07
N LEU A 11 2.81 -3.01 6.53
CA LEU A 11 1.96 -4.14 6.15
C LEU A 11 1.08 -4.59 7.33
N TYR A 12 1.67 -4.84 8.49
CA TYR A 12 0.91 -5.32 9.65
C TYR A 12 -0.08 -4.29 10.18
N ARG A 13 0.25 -2.99 10.18
CA ARG A 13 -0.70 -1.93 10.55
C ARG A 13 -1.88 -1.85 9.59
N GLY A 14 -1.63 -2.05 8.29
CA GLY A 14 -2.69 -2.17 7.30
C GLY A 14 -3.62 -3.35 7.60
N ILE A 15 -3.05 -4.52 7.91
CA ILE A 15 -3.79 -5.74 8.28
C ILE A 15 -4.62 -5.52 9.56
N GLU A 16 -4.03 -4.90 10.59
CA GLU A 16 -4.75 -4.57 11.82
C GLU A 16 -5.94 -3.63 11.57
N ALA A 17 -5.81 -2.68 10.65
CA ALA A 17 -6.88 -1.78 10.25
C ALA A 17 -7.95 -2.43 9.36
N ALA A 18 -7.65 -3.57 8.73
CA ALA A 18 -8.54 -4.29 7.81
C ALA A 18 -9.62 -5.11 8.54
N GLN A 19 -10.41 -4.46 9.39
CA GLN A 19 -11.47 -5.07 10.19
C GLN A 19 -12.86 -4.85 9.56
N VAL A 20 -13.77 -5.81 9.77
CA VAL A 20 -15.17 -5.65 9.35
C VAL A 20 -15.76 -4.38 9.95
N GLY A 21 -16.39 -3.55 9.11
CA GLY A 21 -16.99 -2.27 9.51
C GLY A 21 -16.09 -1.05 9.31
N ASN A 22 -14.77 -1.23 9.30
CA ASN A 22 -13.81 -0.21 8.87
C ASN A 22 -13.94 0.04 7.36
N ARG A 23 -13.18 0.98 6.83
CA ARG A 23 -13.17 1.36 5.42
C ARG A 23 -11.77 1.26 4.84
N ILE A 24 -11.68 1.16 3.51
CA ILE A 24 -10.41 1.09 2.80
C ILE A 24 -9.47 2.27 3.16
N GLY A 25 -10.03 3.47 3.37
CA GLY A 25 -9.23 4.63 3.79
C GLY A 25 -8.61 4.51 5.18
N ASP A 26 -9.12 3.62 6.04
CA ASP A 26 -8.51 3.32 7.35
C ASP A 26 -7.21 2.52 7.18
N ILE A 27 -7.17 1.57 6.25
CA ILE A 27 -5.95 0.80 5.90
C ILE A 27 -4.88 1.76 5.39
N GLY A 28 -5.22 2.58 4.39
CA GLY A 28 -4.28 3.53 3.81
C GLY A 28 -3.81 4.60 4.80
N ALA A 29 -4.68 5.09 5.68
CA ALA A 29 -4.28 6.05 6.71
C ALA A 29 -3.31 5.44 7.73
N ALA A 30 -3.54 4.21 8.18
CA ALA A 30 -2.67 3.53 9.14
C ALA A 30 -1.26 3.29 8.58
N ILE A 31 -1.17 2.89 7.31
CA ILE A 31 0.11 2.72 6.61
C ILE A 31 0.81 4.07 6.44
N GLN A 32 0.10 5.06 5.88
CA GLN A 32 0.66 6.36 5.56
C GLN A 32 1.18 7.10 6.80
N GLU A 33 0.41 7.13 7.88
CA GLU A 33 0.83 7.78 9.12
C GLU A 33 2.15 7.19 9.65
N TYR A 34 2.28 5.87 9.63
CA TYR A 34 3.48 5.22 10.11
C TYR A 34 4.69 5.44 9.18
N ALA A 35 4.53 5.26 7.87
CA ALA A 35 5.61 5.48 6.91
C ALA A 35 6.10 6.93 6.91
N GLU A 36 5.17 7.89 6.87
CA GLU A 36 5.51 9.32 6.80
C GLU A 36 6.13 9.82 8.12
N SER A 37 5.80 9.22 9.26
CA SER A 37 6.48 9.52 10.54
C SER A 37 7.99 9.18 10.53
N HIS A 38 8.42 8.30 9.62
CA HIS A 38 9.83 7.96 9.38
C HIS A 38 10.46 8.76 8.24
N GLY A 39 9.73 9.71 7.66
CA GLY A 39 10.16 10.51 6.52
C GLY A 39 10.15 9.75 5.19
N TYR A 40 9.41 8.65 5.09
CA TYR A 40 9.30 7.84 3.88
C TYR A 40 8.06 8.19 3.06
N GLY A 41 8.14 7.99 1.74
CA GLY A 41 7.05 8.17 0.81
C GLY A 41 6.29 6.85 0.56
N VAL A 42 4.96 6.92 0.54
CA VAL A 42 4.10 5.77 0.17
C VAL A 42 3.70 5.88 -1.30
N VAL A 43 4.08 4.90 -2.12
CA VAL A 43 3.74 4.86 -3.55
C VAL A 43 2.22 4.96 -3.74
N ARG A 44 1.79 5.71 -4.75
CA ARG A 44 0.36 6.01 -4.99
C ARG A 44 -0.21 5.43 -6.28
N ASP A 45 0.68 5.11 -7.22
CA ASP A 45 0.32 4.64 -8.56
C ASP A 45 0.05 3.12 -8.60
N LEU A 46 0.58 2.38 -7.61
CA LEU A 46 0.40 0.94 -7.43
C LEU A 46 -0.24 0.71 -6.05
N VAL A 47 -1.26 -0.12 -6.01
CA VAL A 47 -2.12 -0.32 -4.83
C VAL A 47 -2.50 -1.78 -4.69
N GLY A 48 -2.98 -2.18 -3.52
CA GLY A 48 -3.57 -3.50 -3.34
C GLY A 48 -4.91 -3.64 -4.05
N HIS A 49 -5.46 -4.84 -4.03
CA HIS A 49 -6.64 -5.19 -4.81
C HIS A 49 -7.45 -6.31 -4.16
N GLY A 50 -8.69 -6.52 -4.59
CA GLY A 50 -9.41 -7.76 -4.32
C GLY A 50 -8.73 -8.94 -4.99
N VAL A 51 -8.78 -10.10 -4.36
CA VAL A 51 -8.26 -11.36 -4.93
C VAL A 51 -9.24 -12.49 -4.69
N GLY A 52 -9.42 -13.35 -5.69
CA GLY A 52 -10.40 -14.42 -5.63
C GLY A 52 -10.32 -15.33 -6.84
N PRO A 53 -11.37 -15.44 -7.66
CA PRO A 53 -11.32 -16.21 -8.90
C PRO A 53 -10.29 -15.70 -9.91
N THR A 54 -10.00 -14.41 -9.91
CA THR A 54 -8.98 -13.78 -10.75
C THR A 54 -7.90 -13.09 -9.90
N MET A 55 -6.77 -12.78 -10.56
CA MET A 55 -5.57 -12.27 -9.89
C MET A 55 -5.77 -10.87 -9.32
N HIS A 56 -6.44 -9.98 -10.05
CA HIS A 56 -6.69 -8.60 -9.63
C HIS A 56 -8.17 -8.26 -9.83
N GLU A 57 -8.87 -7.95 -8.74
CA GLU A 57 -10.29 -7.58 -8.72
C GLU A 57 -10.51 -6.30 -7.91
N GLU A 58 -11.69 -5.70 -8.06
CA GLU A 58 -12.14 -4.69 -7.10
C GLU A 58 -12.36 -5.31 -5.71
N PRO A 59 -12.19 -4.56 -4.62
CA PRO A 59 -11.87 -3.14 -4.59
C PRO A 59 -10.36 -2.86 -4.67
N MET A 60 -10.00 -1.72 -5.26
CA MET A 60 -8.66 -1.15 -5.10
C MET A 60 -8.41 -0.76 -3.64
N VAL A 61 -7.23 -1.09 -3.10
CA VAL A 61 -6.80 -0.87 -1.71
C VAL A 61 -5.55 0.04 -1.68
N PRO A 62 -5.71 1.37 -1.73
CA PRO A 62 -4.59 2.29 -1.60
C PRO A 62 -3.92 2.20 -0.23
N HIS A 63 -2.59 2.25 -0.21
CA HIS A 63 -1.80 2.27 1.03
C HIS A 63 -1.64 3.69 1.61
N TYR A 64 -2.40 4.64 1.09
CA TYR A 64 -2.48 6.03 1.52
C TYR A 64 -3.94 6.47 1.60
N GLY A 65 -4.22 7.52 2.36
CA GLY A 65 -5.56 8.10 2.38
C GLY A 65 -5.97 8.72 3.71
N ARG A 66 -7.28 8.79 3.91
CA ARG A 66 -7.89 9.40 5.09
C ARG A 66 -8.81 8.40 5.77
N ALA A 67 -8.61 8.24 7.07
CA ALA A 67 -9.46 7.40 7.92
C ALA A 67 -10.95 7.75 7.76
N GLY A 68 -11.80 6.73 7.79
CA GLY A 68 -13.25 6.82 7.64
C GLY A 68 -13.73 7.08 6.20
N ARG A 69 -12.86 6.98 5.18
CA ARG A 69 -13.23 7.18 3.77
C ARG A 69 -13.14 5.88 2.95
N GLY A 70 -13.80 5.89 1.79
CA GLY A 70 -13.81 4.74 0.88
C GLY A 70 -14.84 3.67 1.23
N LEU A 71 -14.75 2.54 0.52
CA LEU A 71 -15.64 1.40 0.65
C LEU A 71 -15.53 0.79 2.06
N ARG A 72 -16.67 0.38 2.63
CA ARG A 72 -16.72 -0.29 3.93
C ARG A 72 -16.39 -1.77 3.77
N LEU A 73 -15.44 -2.26 4.56
CA LEU A 73 -15.04 -3.65 4.65
C LEU A 73 -16.17 -4.50 5.24
N ARG A 74 -16.38 -5.66 4.64
CA ARG A 74 -17.44 -6.61 5.00
C ARG A 74 -16.84 -8.00 5.13
N GLU A 75 -17.47 -8.82 5.94
CA GLU A 75 -17.15 -10.23 6.05
C GLU A 75 -17.16 -10.91 4.67
N GLY A 76 -16.19 -11.79 4.44
CA GLY A 76 -16.03 -12.54 3.19
C GLY A 76 -15.27 -11.81 2.08
N MET A 77 -14.84 -10.56 2.28
CA MET A 77 -13.89 -9.90 1.37
C MET A 77 -12.50 -10.52 1.52
N VAL A 78 -11.81 -10.68 0.39
CA VAL A 78 -10.42 -11.14 0.32
C VAL A 78 -9.65 -10.08 -0.45
N LEU A 79 -8.61 -9.52 0.17
CA LEU A 79 -7.93 -8.30 -0.28
C LEU A 79 -6.42 -8.45 -0.09
N THR A 80 -5.63 -7.88 -0.99
CA THR A 80 -4.20 -7.71 -0.78
C THR A 80 -3.91 -6.42 -0.02
N ILE A 81 -2.93 -6.49 0.87
CA ILE A 81 -2.27 -5.33 1.47
C ILE A 81 -0.80 -5.49 1.14
N GLU A 82 -0.28 -4.58 0.32
CA GLU A 82 1.01 -4.72 -0.35
C GLU A 82 1.83 -3.42 -0.40
N PRO A 83 2.04 -2.72 0.73
CA PRO A 83 2.60 -1.38 0.73
C PRO A 83 4.01 -1.30 0.14
N MET A 84 4.19 -0.38 -0.80
CA MET A 84 5.47 0.00 -1.37
C MET A 84 5.93 1.32 -0.74
N ILE A 85 7.07 1.28 -0.05
CA ILE A 85 7.61 2.41 0.72
C ILE A 85 8.96 2.84 0.14
N ASN A 86 9.07 4.12 -0.16
CA ASN A 86 10.26 4.75 -0.72
C ASN A 86 11.00 5.55 0.35
N THR A 87 12.33 5.57 0.30
CA THR A 87 13.14 6.40 1.22
C THR A 87 13.02 7.90 0.97
N GLY A 88 12.44 8.31 -0.17
CA GLY A 88 12.25 9.70 -0.56
C GLY A 88 10.79 10.02 -0.86
N THR A 89 10.52 10.57 -2.04
CA THR A 89 9.15 10.91 -2.46
C THR A 89 8.32 9.66 -2.77
N TRP A 90 6.99 9.81 -2.76
CA TRP A 90 6.07 8.74 -3.18
C TRP A 90 6.12 8.45 -4.69
N GLY A 91 6.68 9.36 -5.49
CA GLY A 91 6.61 9.31 -6.94
C GLY A 91 7.42 8.14 -7.51
N ILE A 92 6.85 7.48 -8.51
CA ILE A 92 7.52 6.47 -9.32
C ILE A 92 7.48 6.87 -10.80
N ASP A 93 8.38 6.27 -11.57
CA ASP A 93 8.40 6.36 -13.04
C ASP A 93 8.38 4.94 -13.61
N THR A 94 7.69 4.77 -14.73
CA THR A 94 7.59 3.48 -15.45
C THR A 94 8.57 3.49 -16.60
N ASP A 95 9.43 2.48 -16.69
CA ASP A 95 10.34 2.34 -17.81
C ASP A 95 9.57 2.16 -19.12
N PHE A 96 9.52 3.21 -19.95
CA PHE A 96 8.82 3.20 -21.24
C PHE A 96 9.34 2.18 -22.25
N LYS A 97 10.56 1.63 -22.07
CA LYS A 97 11.08 0.58 -22.94
C LYS A 97 10.45 -0.76 -22.63
N THR A 98 10.21 -1.05 -21.35
CA THR A 98 9.63 -2.32 -20.91
C THR A 98 8.12 -2.22 -20.72
N GLY A 99 7.62 -1.07 -20.29
CA GLY A 99 6.25 -0.85 -19.86
C GLY A 99 5.91 -1.47 -18.51
N TRP A 100 6.89 -2.05 -17.80
CA TRP A 100 6.67 -2.88 -16.61
C TRP A 100 7.55 -2.51 -15.42
N ALA A 101 8.82 -2.18 -15.64
CA ALA A 101 9.71 -1.89 -14.52
C ALA A 101 9.40 -0.51 -13.94
N HIS A 102 9.19 -0.45 -12.63
CA HIS A 102 9.00 0.79 -11.89
C HIS A 102 10.26 1.16 -11.10
N LYS A 103 10.58 2.44 -11.05
CA LYS A 103 11.68 3.00 -10.26
C LYS A 103 11.18 4.22 -9.48
N THR A 104 11.83 4.51 -8.36
CA THR A 104 11.60 5.76 -7.62
C THR A 104 11.96 6.96 -8.49
N LEU A 105 11.16 8.02 -8.42
CA LEU A 105 11.37 9.22 -9.24
C LEU A 105 12.67 9.96 -8.87
N ASP A 106 13.10 9.85 -7.61
CA ASP A 106 14.30 10.49 -7.06
C ASP A 106 15.53 9.56 -7.00
N GLY A 107 15.41 8.31 -7.45
CA GLY A 107 16.49 7.32 -7.41
C GLY A 107 16.76 6.73 -6.03
N GLY A 108 15.91 7.02 -5.03
CA GLY A 108 15.96 6.41 -3.70
C GLY A 108 15.65 4.90 -3.70
N LEU A 109 15.82 4.26 -2.55
CA LEU A 109 15.48 2.85 -2.38
C LEU A 109 13.97 2.68 -2.17
N SER A 110 13.45 1.53 -2.57
CA SER A 110 12.08 1.11 -2.30
C SER A 110 12.05 -0.29 -1.69
N CYS A 111 11.05 -0.58 -0.88
CA CYS A 111 10.81 -1.90 -0.31
C CYS A 111 9.31 -2.17 -0.27
N GLN A 112 8.94 -3.43 -0.50
CA GLN A 112 7.56 -3.93 -0.46
C GLN A 112 7.48 -5.22 0.35
N TYR A 113 6.34 -5.42 1.02
CA TYR A 113 5.86 -6.70 1.54
C TYR A 113 4.37 -6.84 1.20
N GLU A 114 3.86 -8.07 1.17
CA GLU A 114 2.47 -8.37 0.81
C GLU A 114 1.88 -9.50 1.67
N HIS A 115 0.58 -9.41 1.95
CA HIS A 115 -0.28 -10.54 2.35
C HIS A 115 -1.65 -10.48 1.65
N GLN A 116 -2.28 -11.66 1.58
CA GLN A 116 -3.66 -11.91 1.15
C GLN A 116 -4.51 -12.34 2.34
#